data_AF-A0A1E3XGK3-F1
#
_entry.id   AF-A0A1E3XGK3-F1
#
_cell.length_a   1.000
_cell.length_b   1.000
_cell.length_c   1.000
_cell.angle_alpha   90.00
_cell.angle_beta   90.00
_cell.angle_gamma   90.00
#
_symmetry.space_group_name_H-M   'P 1'
#
loop_
_entity.id
_entity.type
_entity.pdbx_description
1 polymer ?
#
loop_
_entity_poly.entity_id
_entity_poly.type
_entity_poly.pdbx_seq_one_letter_code
_entity_poly.pdbx_strand_id
1 'polypeptide(L)'
;MKNVGEQVGKITDGWGKFVEGFVEPSIPVLFKKLGIKITETYQRAISHINGRELEIDILAVGRRKSDRKKVVIVVQVQSNLGVRDVKKCIIDLENFHEFFSAYRNREVIGVVGGVRLTKGVKEYAERHGLYIIRPSGENMVILNKEGFKPKIWT
;
A
#
# COMPACT_ATOMS: atom_id res chain seq x y z
N MET A 1 -25.15 25.12 -8.24
CA MET A 1 -23.81 24.54 -8.49
C MET A 1 -23.13 23.92 -7.27
N LYS A 2 -23.50 24.25 -6.01
CA LYS A 2 -22.94 23.60 -4.80
C LYS A 2 -23.25 22.09 -4.67
N ASN A 3 -24.44 21.65 -5.09
CA ASN A 3 -24.88 20.25 -4.93
C ASN A 3 -24.17 19.23 -5.84
N VAL A 4 -23.67 19.64 -7.02
CA VAL A 4 -23.04 18.68 -7.97
C VAL A 4 -21.63 18.32 -7.51
N GLY A 5 -20.85 19.30 -7.01
CA GLY A 5 -19.50 19.06 -6.49
C GLY A 5 -19.48 18.17 -5.25
N GLU A 6 -20.41 18.37 -4.32
CA GLU A 6 -20.54 17.55 -3.11
C GLU A 6 -21.00 16.11 -3.41
N GLN A 7 -21.90 15.94 -4.38
CA GLN A 7 -22.33 14.60 -4.82
C GLN A 7 -21.21 13.84 -5.54
N VAL A 8 -20.44 14.52 -6.40
CA VAL A 8 -19.28 13.91 -7.07
C VAL A 8 -18.22 13.50 -6.05
N GLY A 9 -17.92 14.33 -5.05
CA GLY A 9 -16.97 14.01 -3.97
C GLY A 9 -17.38 12.77 -3.17
N LYS A 10 -18.66 12.65 -2.78
CA LYS A 10 -19.16 11.47 -2.07
C LYS A 10 -19.05 10.18 -2.89
N ILE A 11 -19.22 10.26 -4.21
CA ILE A 11 -19.09 9.10 -5.11
C ILE A 11 -17.62 8.70 -5.25
N THR A 12 -16.70 9.65 -5.38
CA THR A 12 -15.25 9.35 -5.46
C THR A 12 -14.73 8.74 -4.16
N ASP A 13 -15.17 9.24 -3.00
CA ASP A 13 -14.80 8.70 -1.70
C ASP A 13 -15.35 7.28 -1.48
N GLY A 14 -16.58 7.01 -1.93
CA GLY A 14 -17.18 5.68 -1.87
C GLY A 14 -16.43 4.66 -2.73
N TRP A 15 -15.96 5.09 -3.90
CA TRP A 15 -15.18 4.23 -4.80
C TRP A 15 -13.78 3.92 -4.23
N GLY A 16 -13.12 4.89 -3.59
CA GLY A 16 -11.85 4.66 -2.88
C GLY A 16 -11.99 3.60 -1.79
N LYS A 17 -12.98 3.76 -0.91
CA LYS A 17 -13.29 2.81 0.17
C LYS A 17 -13.63 1.41 -0.35
N PHE A 18 -14.31 1.31 -1.49
CA PHE A 18 -14.60 0.01 -2.11
C PHE A 18 -13.32 -0.70 -2.55
N VAL A 19 -12.40 0.03 -3.20
CA VAL A 19 -11.11 -0.53 -3.60
C VAL A 19 -10.30 -0.95 -2.38
N GLU A 20 -10.22 -0.11 -1.34
CA GLU A 20 -9.55 -0.43 -0.08
C GLU A 20 -10.14 -1.69 0.58
N GLY A 21 -11.47 -1.79 0.65
CA GLY A 21 -12.17 -2.94 1.23
C GLY A 21 -11.95 -4.24 0.47
N PHE A 22 -11.62 -4.18 -0.82
CA PHE A 22 -11.23 -5.36 -1.59
C PHE A 22 -9.73 -5.69 -1.42
N VAL A 23 -8.87 -4.69 -1.27
CA VAL A 23 -7.42 -4.86 -1.15
C VAL A 23 -7.05 -5.40 0.24
N GLU A 24 -7.59 -4.81 1.31
CA GLU A 24 -7.28 -5.15 2.70
C GLU A 24 -7.31 -6.65 3.00
N PRO A 25 -8.40 -7.40 2.72
CA PRO A 25 -8.48 -8.82 3.05
C PRO A 25 -7.52 -9.68 2.21
N SER A 26 -7.01 -9.16 1.10
CA SER A 26 -6.05 -9.86 0.25
C SER A 26 -4.61 -9.79 0.76
N ILE A 27 -4.26 -8.78 1.56
CA ILE A 27 -2.88 -8.56 2.02
C ILE A 27 -2.35 -9.75 2.84
N PRO A 28 -3.08 -10.29 3.85
CA PRO A 28 -2.63 -11.48 4.56
C PRO A 28 -2.41 -12.70 3.65
N VAL A 29 -3.26 -12.89 2.64
CA VAL A 29 -3.19 -14.03 1.71
C VAL A 29 -1.97 -13.91 0.81
N LEU A 30 -1.77 -12.74 0.20
CA LEU A 30 -0.64 -12.46 -0.68
C LEU A 30 0.70 -12.61 0.05
N PHE A 31 0.82 -12.00 1.23
CA PHE A 31 2.08 -11.97 1.96
C PHE A 31 2.38 -13.28 2.70
N LYS A 32 1.36 -14.09 3.03
CA LYS A 32 1.58 -15.47 3.51
C LYS A 32 2.34 -16.32 2.50
N LYS A 33 2.05 -16.16 1.20
CA LYS A 33 2.78 -16.83 0.10
C LYS A 33 4.23 -16.36 0.00
N LEU A 34 4.50 -15.10 0.35
CA LEU A 34 5.84 -14.53 0.45
C LEU A 34 6.55 -14.83 1.79
N GLY A 35 5.99 -15.70 2.62
CA GLY A 35 6.59 -16.07 3.89
C GLY A 35 6.47 -15.01 5.00
N ILE A 36 5.58 -14.04 4.86
CA ILE A 36 5.27 -13.04 5.89
C ILE A 36 3.90 -13.35 6.49
N LYS A 37 3.84 -13.63 7.79
CA LYS A 37 2.58 -13.84 8.50
C LYS A 37 2.07 -12.49 9.02
N ILE A 38 0.99 -12.00 8.43
CA ILE A 38 0.26 -10.81 8.91
C ILE A 38 -0.60 -11.20 10.12
N THR A 39 -0.62 -10.33 11.13
CA THR A 39 -1.39 -10.50 12.37
C THR A 39 -2.44 -9.41 12.54
N GLU A 40 -2.18 -8.20 12.03
CA GLU A 40 -3.08 -7.06 12.14
C GLU A 40 -3.10 -6.28 10.82
N THR A 41 -4.25 -5.69 10.52
CA THR A 41 -4.46 -4.78 9.40
C THR A 41 -5.27 -3.58 9.88
N TYR A 42 -4.94 -2.41 9.37
CA TYR A 42 -5.63 -1.15 9.65
C TYR A 42 -5.89 -0.46 8.33
N GLN A 43 -7.14 -0.06 8.11
CA GLN A 43 -7.49 0.82 7.00
C GLN A 43 -7.34 2.27 7.46
N ARG A 44 -6.91 3.15 6.55
CA ARG A 44 -6.80 4.59 6.77
C ARG A 44 -6.03 4.95 8.03
N ALA A 45 -4.82 4.43 8.13
CA ALA A 45 -3.92 4.77 9.22
C ALA A 45 -3.38 6.18 8.99
N ILE A 46 -3.72 7.11 9.90
CA ILE A 46 -3.36 8.53 9.79
C ILE A 46 -2.45 8.91 10.96
N SER A 47 -1.43 9.71 10.66
CA SER A 47 -0.59 10.37 11.66
C SER A 47 -0.38 11.85 11.32
N HIS A 48 -0.32 12.69 12.35
CA HIS A 48 -0.09 14.12 12.22
C HIS A 48 1.16 14.54 13.00
N ILE A 49 2.07 15.25 12.35
CA ILE A 49 3.30 15.79 12.95
C ILE A 49 3.54 17.20 12.43
N ASN A 50 3.67 18.18 13.34
CA ASN A 50 4.03 19.57 13.00
C ASN A 50 3.19 20.18 11.86
N GLY A 51 1.88 19.90 11.85
CA GLY A 51 0.96 20.37 10.81
C GLY A 51 1.02 19.61 9.48
N ARG A 52 1.88 18.59 9.35
CA ARG A 52 1.86 17.63 8.24
C ARG A 52 1.02 16.42 8.58
N GLU A 53 0.47 15.78 7.56
CA GLU A 53 -0.33 14.56 7.66
C GLU A 53 0.25 13.48 6.74
N LEU A 54 0.27 12.25 7.23
CA LEU A 54 0.53 11.06 6.43
C LEU A 54 -0.65 10.09 6.61
N GLU A 55 -1.40 9.84 5.51
CA GLU A 55 -2.43 8.82 5.43
C GLU A 55 -1.91 7.61 4.64
N ILE A 56 -2.10 6.43 5.22
CA ILE A 56 -1.80 5.13 4.61
C ILE A 56 -3.11 4.39 4.44
N ASP A 57 -3.45 4.05 3.20
CA ASP A 57 -4.73 3.41 2.88
C ASP A 57 -4.89 2.08 3.63
N ILE A 58 -3.86 1.23 3.61
CA ILE A 58 -3.81 0.01 4.43
C ILE A 58 -2.42 -0.17 5.04
N LEU A 59 -2.39 -0.32 6.35
CA LEU A 59 -1.21 -0.67 7.12
C LEU A 59 -1.35 -2.10 7.66
N ALA A 60 -0.46 -3.00 7.27
CA ALA A 60 -0.46 -4.36 7.78
C ALA A 60 0.78 -4.65 8.64
N VAL A 61 0.59 -5.31 9.77
CA VAL A 61 1.65 -5.66 10.71
C VAL A 61 1.81 -7.17 10.76
N GLY A 62 3.05 -7.63 10.72
CA GLY A 62 3.33 -9.05 10.77
C GLY A 62 4.78 -9.40 11.08
N ARG A 63 5.14 -10.64 10.73
CA ARG A 63 6.46 -11.20 10.99
C ARG A 63 6.91 -12.06 9.81
N ARG A 64 8.14 -11.85 9.35
CA ARG A 64 8.76 -12.71 8.34
C ARG A 64 9.12 -14.06 8.97
N LYS A 65 8.78 -15.16 8.28
CA LYS A 65 8.97 -16.51 8.81
C LYS A 65 10.44 -16.91 8.90
N SER A 66 11.25 -16.54 7.91
CA SER A 66 12.64 -16.98 7.77
C SER A 66 13.55 -16.53 8.92
N ASP A 67 13.44 -15.26 9.33
CA ASP A 67 14.33 -14.65 10.32
C ASP A 67 13.58 -14.04 11.51
N ARG A 68 12.26 -14.21 11.55
CA ARG A 68 11.41 -13.76 12.66
C ARG A 68 11.50 -12.24 12.88
N LYS A 69 11.85 -11.44 11.87
CA LYS A 69 11.79 -9.97 11.99
C LYS A 69 10.35 -9.46 11.91
N LYS A 70 10.05 -8.41 12.68
CA LYS A 70 8.78 -7.69 12.60
C LYS A 70 8.77 -6.87 11.30
N VAL A 71 7.69 -6.99 10.56
CA VAL A 71 7.50 -6.33 9.25
C VAL A 71 6.23 -5.50 9.30
N VAL A 72 6.28 -4.33 8.71
CA VAL A 72 5.12 -3.50 8.40
C VAL A 72 5.00 -3.40 6.89
N ILE A 73 3.77 -3.48 6.38
CA ILE A 73 3.45 -3.33 4.98
C ILE A 73 2.61 -2.06 4.84
N VAL A 74 3.09 -1.13 4.05
CA VAL A 74 2.40 0.12 3.70
C VAL A 74 1.83 -0.07 2.31
N VAL A 75 0.51 0.02 2.19
CA VAL A 75 -0.20 -0.17 0.93
C VAL A 75 -0.89 1.14 0.58
N GLN A 76 -0.60 1.66 -0.62
CA GLN A 76 -1.35 2.76 -1.23
C GLN A 76 -2.08 2.25 -2.48
N VAL A 77 -3.35 2.61 -2.64
CA VAL A 77 -4.23 2.11 -3.69
C VAL A 77 -4.79 3.24 -4.54
N GLN A 78 -4.91 2.99 -5.85
CA GLN A 78 -5.44 3.97 -6.78
C GLN A 78 -6.28 3.28 -7.85
N SER A 79 -7.42 3.87 -8.22
CA SER A 79 -8.29 3.29 -9.26
C SER A 79 -7.58 3.21 -10.61
N ASN A 80 -6.80 4.24 -10.94
CA ASN A 80 -5.92 4.27 -12.10
C ASN A 80 -4.49 4.59 -11.63
N LEU A 81 -3.71 3.55 -11.37
CA LEU A 81 -2.38 3.65 -10.80
C LEU A 81 -1.37 4.13 -11.85
N GLY A 82 -0.70 5.25 -11.56
CA GLY A 82 0.37 5.79 -12.39
C GLY A 82 1.65 6.08 -11.64
N VAL A 83 2.68 6.46 -12.41
CA VAL A 83 4.02 6.72 -11.87
C VAL A 83 4.02 7.79 -10.78
N ARG A 84 3.13 8.79 -10.88
CA ARG A 84 2.97 9.82 -9.84
C ARG A 84 2.54 9.24 -8.49
N ASP A 85 1.65 8.25 -8.50
CA ASP A 85 1.13 7.63 -7.28
C ASP A 85 2.22 6.75 -6.65
N VAL A 86 3.02 6.07 -7.49
CA VAL A 86 4.20 5.34 -7.03
C VAL A 86 5.23 6.26 -6.39
N LYS A 87 5.51 7.43 -6.99
CA LYS A 87 6.40 8.44 -6.41
C LYS A 87 5.89 8.95 -5.06
N LYS A 88 4.58 9.22 -4.95
CA LYS A 88 3.96 9.60 -3.68
C LYS A 88 4.16 8.52 -2.62
N CYS A 89 3.88 7.26 -2.95
CA CYS A 89 4.08 6.13 -2.02
C CYS A 89 5.54 6.01 -1.56
N ILE A 90 6.52 6.28 -2.42
CA ILE A 90 7.95 6.30 -2.03
C ILE A 90 8.22 7.41 -1.00
N ILE A 91 7.69 8.61 -1.21
CA ILE A 91 7.80 9.73 -0.27
C ILE A 91 7.15 9.36 1.07
N ASP A 92 5.97 8.75 1.04
CA ASP A 92 5.27 8.27 2.23
C ASP A 92 6.12 7.26 3.02
N LEU A 93 6.76 6.31 2.31
CA LEU A 93 7.67 5.31 2.90
C LEU A 93 8.95 5.92 3.47
N GLU A 94 9.50 6.94 2.81
CA GLU A 94 10.68 7.67 3.29
C GLU A 94 10.41 8.43 4.59
N ASN A 95 9.18 8.92 4.78
CA ASN A 95 8.76 9.62 6.00
C ASN A 95 8.12 8.69 7.04
N PHE A 96 7.89 7.41 6.73
CA PHE A 96 7.04 6.51 7.52
C PHE A 96 7.43 6.45 9.00
N HIS A 97 8.71 6.26 9.31
CA HIS A 97 9.19 6.11 10.70
C HIS A 97 9.19 7.41 11.50
N GLU A 98 9.13 8.55 10.83
CA GLU A 98 8.88 9.83 11.47
C GLU A 98 7.43 9.86 11.97
N PHE A 99 6.48 9.62 11.07
CA PHE A 99 5.03 9.66 11.33
C PHE A 99 4.52 8.54 12.23
N PHE A 100 5.02 7.32 12.05
CA PHE A 100 4.61 6.14 12.80
C PHE A 100 5.76 5.61 13.65
N SER A 101 6.22 6.46 14.58
CA SER A 101 7.40 6.20 15.41
C SER A 101 7.35 4.90 16.23
N ALA A 102 6.14 4.39 16.52
CA ALA A 102 5.91 3.07 17.15
C ALA A 102 6.49 1.88 16.34
N TYR A 103 6.82 2.10 15.06
CA TYR A 103 7.38 1.09 14.17
C TYR A 103 8.85 1.31 13.79
N ARG A 104 9.57 2.27 14.40
CA ARG A 104 10.99 2.59 14.10
C ARG A 104 11.95 1.41 14.05
N ASN A 105 11.69 0.36 14.81
CA ASN A 105 12.53 -0.85 14.85
C ASN A 105 11.97 -2.00 13.99
N ARG A 106 11.15 -1.70 12.98
CA ARG A 106 10.50 -2.68 12.11
C ARG A 106 10.90 -2.41 10.66
N GLU A 107 11.06 -3.49 9.90
CA GLU A 107 11.26 -3.39 8.47
C GLU A 107 9.94 -3.00 7.80
N VAL A 108 9.99 -1.99 6.92
CA VAL A 108 8.81 -1.52 6.19
C VAL A 108 8.94 -1.90 4.72
N ILE A 109 7.86 -2.46 4.17
CA ILE A 109 7.74 -2.86 2.76
C ILE A 109 6.60 -2.07 2.13
N GLY A 110 6.85 -1.47 0.97
CA GLY A 110 5.84 -0.75 0.21
C GLY A 110 5.11 -1.60 -0.82
N VAL A 111 3.81 -1.33 -0.95
CA VAL A 111 2.91 -1.94 -1.93
C VAL A 111 2.09 -0.84 -2.60
N VAL A 112 1.99 -0.90 -3.92
CA VAL A 112 1.05 -0.07 -4.68
C VAL A 112 0.01 -0.96 -5.36
N GLY A 113 -1.25 -0.56 -5.29
CA GLY A 113 -2.36 -1.30 -5.88
C GLY A 113 -3.15 -0.45 -6.86
N GLY A 114 -3.66 -1.06 -7.94
CA GLY A 114 -4.68 -0.38 -8.72
C GLY A 114 -5.55 -1.27 -9.61
N VAL A 115 -6.74 -0.75 -9.94
CA VAL A 115 -7.69 -1.43 -10.83
C VAL A 115 -7.20 -1.36 -12.27
N ARG A 116 -6.77 -0.18 -12.72
CA ARG A 116 -6.09 0.05 -14.00
C ARG A 116 -4.66 0.49 -13.76
N LEU A 117 -3.75 0.05 -14.61
CA LEU A 117 -2.32 0.39 -14.57
C LEU A 117 -1.97 1.17 -15.83
N THR A 118 -1.39 2.35 -15.65
CA THR A 118 -0.86 3.14 -16.78
C THR A 118 0.45 2.54 -17.30
N LYS A 119 0.82 2.88 -18.54
CA LYS A 119 2.03 2.36 -19.19
C LYS A 119 3.28 2.64 -18.34
N GLY A 120 4.09 1.63 -18.10
CA GLY A 120 5.38 1.76 -17.40
C GLY A 120 5.29 1.79 -15.87
N VAL A 121 4.09 1.81 -15.27
CA VAL A 121 3.94 1.91 -13.81
C VAL A 121 4.46 0.67 -13.08
N LYS A 122 4.25 -0.53 -13.66
CA LYS A 122 4.75 -1.79 -13.13
C LYS A 122 6.28 -1.79 -13.06
N GLU A 123 6.93 -1.47 -14.17
CA GLU A 123 8.38 -1.44 -14.27
C GLU A 123 8.97 -0.33 -13.38
N TYR A 124 8.26 0.78 -13.21
CA TYR A 124 8.67 1.83 -12.28
C TYR A 124 8.57 1.37 -10.82
N ALA A 125 7.45 0.78 -10.39
CA ALA A 125 7.27 0.27 -9.03
C ALA A 125 8.29 -0.82 -8.69
N GLU A 126 8.47 -1.80 -9.59
CA GLU A 126 9.47 -2.86 -9.44
C GLU A 126 10.89 -2.30 -9.30
N ARG A 127 11.30 -1.36 -10.15
CA ARG A 127 12.65 -0.75 -10.07
C ARG A 127 12.90 0.00 -8.76
N HIS A 128 11.86 0.51 -8.13
CA HIS A 128 11.95 1.22 -6.86
C HIS A 128 11.67 0.31 -5.65
N GLY A 129 11.61 -1.01 -5.86
CA GLY A 129 11.53 -1.97 -4.77
C GLY A 129 10.15 -2.07 -4.12
N LEU A 130 9.08 -1.69 -4.84
CA LEU A 130 7.71 -1.83 -4.39
C LEU A 130 7.05 -3.08 -4.96
N TYR A 131 6.23 -3.75 -4.15
CA TYR A 131 5.27 -4.70 -4.70
C TYR A 131 4.17 -3.93 -5.44
N ILE A 132 3.69 -4.50 -6.54
CA ILE A 132 2.56 -4.00 -7.30
C ILE A 132 1.48 -5.07 -7.39
N ILE A 133 0.26 -4.70 -7.03
CA ILE A 133 -0.90 -5.59 -7.03
C ILE A 133 -2.03 -5.06 -7.91
N ARG A 134 -2.82 -5.98 -8.46
CA ARG A 134 -4.08 -5.66 -9.15
C ARG A 134 -5.13 -6.76 -8.97
N PRO A 135 -6.41 -6.45 -9.21
CA PRO A 135 -7.44 -7.47 -9.36
C PRO A 135 -7.15 -8.41 -10.55
N SER A 136 -7.47 -9.69 -10.36
CA SER A 136 -7.44 -10.74 -11.37
C SER A 136 -8.54 -11.76 -11.06
N GLY A 137 -9.67 -11.64 -11.75
CA GLY A 137 -10.90 -12.35 -11.38
C GLY A 137 -11.39 -11.88 -10.02
N GLU A 138 -11.69 -12.82 -9.13
CA GLU A 138 -12.17 -12.55 -7.76
C GLU A 138 -11.03 -12.31 -6.75
N ASN A 139 -9.77 -12.35 -7.19
CA ASN A 139 -8.61 -12.26 -6.30
C ASN A 139 -7.70 -11.07 -6.63
N MET A 140 -6.81 -10.74 -5.70
CA MET A 140 -5.65 -9.89 -5.96
C MET A 140 -4.43 -10.73 -6.33
N VAL A 141 -3.59 -10.22 -7.22
CA VAL A 141 -2.32 -10.84 -7.63
C VAL A 141 -1.19 -9.84 -7.57
N ILE A 142 0.01 -10.33 -7.22
CA ILE A 142 1.26 -9.59 -7.33
C ILE A 142 1.77 -9.69 -8.76
N LEU A 143 2.15 -8.56 -9.36
CA LEU A 143 2.65 -8.50 -10.74
C LEU A 143 4.16 -8.51 -10.85
N ASN A 144 4.87 -8.33 -9.74
CA ASN A 144 6.33 -8.35 -9.71
C ASN A 144 6.86 -9.64 -10.34
N LYS A 145 7.96 -9.52 -11.09
CA LYS A 145 8.67 -10.69 -11.62
C LYS A 145 9.04 -11.70 -10.54
N GLU A 146 9.17 -12.96 -10.94
CA GLU A 146 9.68 -14.01 -10.06
C GLU A 146 11.06 -13.63 -9.50
N GLY A 147 11.30 -13.97 -8.23
CA GLY A 147 12.53 -13.62 -7.52
C GLY A 147 12.67 -12.13 -7.16
N PHE A 148 11.63 -11.31 -7.36
CA PHE A 148 11.63 -9.92 -6.91
C PHE A 148 11.91 -9.80 -5.41
N LYS A 149 12.82 -8.88 -5.07
CA LYS A 149 13.17 -8.51 -3.69
C LYS A 149 12.74 -7.07 -3.45
N PRO A 150 11.85 -6.79 -2.48
CA PRO A 150 11.43 -5.44 -2.18
C PRO A 150 12.58 -4.64 -1.56
N LYS A 151 12.56 -3.31 -1.73
CA LYS A 151 13.34 -2.41 -0.90
C LYS A 151 12.78 -2.49 0.52
N ILE A 152 13.67 -2.45 1.51
CA ILE A 152 13.30 -2.39 2.91
C ILE A 152 13.59 -0.98 3.41
N TRP A 153 12.59 -0.31 3.96
CA TRP A 153 12.74 0.96 4.66
C TRP A 153 12.90 0.67 6.15
N THR A 154 13.98 1.17 6.75
CA THR A 154 14.38 0.94 8.15
C THR A 154 14.64 2.26 8.85
#